data_AF-A0A534CNR0-F1
#
_entry.id   AF-A0A534CNR0-F1
#
_cell.length_a   1.000
_cell.length_b   1.000
_cell.length_c   1.000
_cell.angle_alpha   90.00
_cell.angle_beta   90.00
_cell.angle_gamma   90.00
#
_symmetry.space_group_name_H-M   'P 1'
#
loop_
_entity.id
_entity.type
_entity.pdbx_description
1 polymer ?
#
loop_
_entity_poly.entity_id
_entity_poly.type
_entity_poly.pdbx_seq_one_letter_code
_entity_poly.pdbx_strand_id
1 'polypeptide(L)'
;MLKSLLIGVPLAALAAGCASAPPPHALTDTGARFTHELCLPATGTRIAVREHECAAFGRSYTGEEIRNTGASTVDEALRLLDPSITVHR
;
A
#
# COMPACT_ATOMS: atom_id res chain seq x y z
N MET A 1 34.95 -46.87 26.66
CA MET A 1 35.74 -45.96 27.53
C MET A 1 36.21 -44.85 26.61
N LEU A 2 35.80 -43.58 26.65
CA LEU A 2 35.66 -42.64 27.76
C LEU A 2 34.89 -41.43 27.16
N LYS A 3 33.56 -41.39 27.20
CA LYS A 3 32.76 -40.53 28.08
C LYS A 3 33.55 -39.34 28.66
N SER A 4 33.73 -38.26 27.90
CA SER A 4 33.85 -36.87 28.37
C SER A 4 34.24 -35.94 27.21
N LEU A 5 33.26 -35.20 26.69
CA LEU A 5 33.32 -33.74 26.76
C LEU A 5 31.95 -33.20 26.32
N LEU A 6 31.07 -33.10 27.32
CA LEU A 6 29.97 -32.14 27.30
C LEU A 6 30.57 -30.72 27.28
N ILE A 7 29.76 -29.78 26.82
CA ILE A 7 29.91 -28.31 26.88
C ILE A 7 30.53 -27.71 25.61
N GLY A 8 29.69 -27.63 24.57
CA GLY A 8 29.91 -26.78 23.40
C GLY A 8 28.62 -26.06 23.05
N VAL A 9 28.40 -24.90 23.67
CA VAL A 9 27.68 -23.72 23.14
C VAL A 9 26.25 -23.95 22.61
N PRO A 10 25.18 -23.61 23.37
CA PRO A 10 23.86 -23.46 22.77
C PRO A 10 23.72 -22.01 22.29
N LEU A 11 24.13 -21.70 21.05
CA LEU A 11 23.90 -20.37 20.48
C LEU A 11 23.67 -20.44 18.96
N ALA A 12 22.63 -21.15 18.54
CA ALA A 12 22.18 -21.12 17.14
C ALA A 12 20.66 -21.30 16.98
N ALA A 13 19.86 -20.81 17.94
CA ALA A 13 18.41 -20.93 17.91
C ALA A 13 17.71 -19.57 17.93
N LEU A 14 18.09 -18.63 17.06
CA LEU A 14 17.37 -17.35 16.86
C LEU A 14 17.46 -16.83 15.41
N ALA A 15 17.20 -17.68 14.41
CA ALA A 15 17.04 -17.24 13.02
C ALA A 15 15.67 -17.65 12.43
N ALA A 16 14.66 -17.82 13.28
CA ALA A 16 13.28 -17.97 12.86
C ALA A 16 12.59 -16.59 12.92
N GLY A 17 12.15 -16.05 11.77
CA GLY A 17 11.03 -15.11 11.78
C GLY A 17 11.12 -13.80 10.99
N CYS A 18 11.96 -13.65 9.96
CA CYS A 18 11.91 -12.47 9.08
C CYS A 18 11.90 -12.85 7.59
N ALA A 19 10.93 -13.66 7.15
CA ALA A 19 10.73 -13.92 5.71
C ALA A 19 9.28 -13.80 5.25
N SER A 20 8.36 -13.37 6.12
CA SER A 20 6.97 -13.07 5.75
C SER A 20 6.74 -11.56 5.63
N ALA A 21 7.70 -10.83 5.06
CA ALA A 21 7.37 -9.55 4.47
C ALA A 21 6.61 -9.89 3.16
N PRO A 22 5.32 -9.52 3.00
CA PRO A 22 4.70 -9.62 1.69
C PRO A 22 5.62 -8.85 0.72
N PRO A 23 5.91 -9.41 -0.47
CA PRO A 23 6.66 -8.66 -1.47
C PRO A 23 5.98 -7.30 -1.62
N PRO A 24 6.73 -6.19 -1.77
CA PRO A 24 6.11 -4.95 -2.19
C PRO A 24 5.27 -5.33 -3.42
N HIS A 25 3.99 -4.96 -3.42
CA HIS A 25 3.12 -5.19 -4.57
C HIS A 25 3.77 -4.49 -5.76
N ALA A 26 4.64 -5.21 -6.48
CA ALA A 26 5.13 -4.82 -7.77
C ALA A 26 3.88 -4.89 -8.63
N LEU A 27 3.28 -3.72 -8.85
CA LEU A 27 2.25 -3.55 -9.84
C LEU A 27 2.87 -4.09 -11.12
N THR A 28 2.39 -5.26 -11.53
CA THR A 28 2.81 -5.89 -12.78
C THR A 28 2.52 -4.86 -13.86
N ASP A 29 3.57 -4.32 -14.45
CA ASP A 29 3.50 -3.38 -15.56
C ASP A 29 2.99 -4.15 -16.79
N THR A 30 1.67 -4.40 -16.82
CA THR A 30 0.96 -4.84 -18.00
C THR A 30 0.71 -3.62 -18.89
N GLY A 31 1.77 -2.97 -19.38
CA GLY A 31 1.83 -2.17 -20.62
C GLY A 31 0.72 -1.15 -20.90
N ALA A 32 -0.14 -0.85 -19.94
CA ALA A 32 -1.12 0.21 -20.00
C ALA A 32 -0.35 1.45 -19.60
N ARG A 33 -0.10 2.33 -20.57
CA ARG A 33 0.43 3.66 -20.29
C ARG A 33 -0.52 4.29 -19.27
N PHE A 34 -0.16 4.25 -17.99
CA PHE A 34 -0.91 4.95 -16.96
C PHE A 34 -0.92 6.40 -17.39
N THR A 35 -2.11 6.88 -17.77
CA THR A 35 -2.28 8.30 -18.04
C THR A 35 -1.91 9.04 -16.76
N HIS A 36 -1.34 10.23 -16.91
CA HIS A 36 -0.95 11.09 -15.79
C HIS A 36 -2.07 11.24 -14.74
N GLU A 37 -3.32 11.06 -15.16
CA GLU A 37 -4.53 11.11 -14.32
C GLU A 37 -4.60 10.11 -13.17
N LEU A 38 -3.94 8.94 -13.27
CA LEU A 38 -3.94 7.95 -12.20
C LEU A 38 -2.74 8.07 -11.26
N CYS A 39 -1.79 8.97 -11.55
CA CYS A 39 -0.61 9.20 -10.74
C CYS A 39 -0.93 10.21 -9.64
N LEU A 40 -1.04 9.75 -8.39
CA LEU A 40 -1.24 10.69 -7.28
C LEU A 40 0.10 11.38 -6.95
N PRO A 41 0.12 12.71 -6.83
CA PRO A 41 1.33 13.46 -6.47
C PRO A 41 1.67 13.35 -4.99
N ALA A 42 0.69 13.06 -4.14
CA ALA A 42 0.86 12.99 -2.69
C ALA A 42 -0.09 11.95 -2.07
N THR A 43 0.32 11.41 -0.93
CA THR A 43 -0.49 10.51 -0.09
C THR A 43 -0.46 11.00 1.35
N GLY A 44 -1.27 10.40 2.23
CA GLY A 44 -1.20 10.66 3.67
C GLY A 44 0.05 10.11 4.36
N THR A 45 0.98 9.52 3.63
CA THR A 45 2.24 8.99 4.18
C THR A 45 3.29 10.10 4.30
N ARG A 46 4.29 9.91 5.17
CA ARG A 46 5.46 10.79 5.27
C ARG A 46 6.63 10.31 4.40
N ILE A 47 6.38 9.40 3.45
CA ILE A 47 7.40 8.84 2.58
C ILE A 47 7.66 9.84 1.46
N ALA A 48 8.92 10.23 1.28
CA ALA A 48 9.32 11.09 0.18
C ALA A 48 9.24 10.32 -1.14
N VAL A 49 8.61 10.94 -2.15
CA VAL A 49 8.52 10.40 -3.51
C VAL A 49 9.70 10.94 -4.31
N ARG A 50 10.35 10.09 -5.11
CA ARG A 50 11.44 10.55 -5.97
C ARG A 50 10.89 11.37 -7.14
N GLU A 51 11.73 12.23 -7.70
CA GLU A 51 11.39 12.93 -8.94
C GLU A 51 11.00 11.91 -10.03
N HIS A 52 9.89 12.17 -10.72
CA HIS A 52 9.32 11.32 -11.77
C HIS A 52 8.72 9.97 -11.29
N GLU A 53 8.57 9.76 -9.97
CA GLU A 53 7.78 8.65 -9.41
C GLU A 53 6.39 9.12 -8.95
N CYS A 54 5.41 8.22 -8.96
CA CYS A 54 4.08 8.49 -8.40
C CYS A 54 4.05 8.13 -6.91
N ALA A 55 3.39 8.95 -6.10
CA ALA A 55 3.21 8.67 -4.67
C ALA A 55 2.30 7.46 -4.43
N ALA A 56 1.30 7.30 -5.28
CA ALA A 56 0.40 6.17 -5.37
C ALA A 56 -0.30 6.17 -6.73
N PHE A 57 -1.01 5.08 -7.03
CA PHE A 57 -1.88 4.97 -8.20
C PHE A 57 -3.35 4.95 -7.77
N GLY A 58 -4.20 5.70 -8.46
CA GLY A 58 -5.64 5.78 -8.19
C GLY A 58 -6.24 7.15 -8.51
N ARG A 59 -7.42 7.42 -7.95
CA ARG A 59 -8.10 8.72 -8.05
C ARG A 59 -8.10 9.41 -6.68
N SER A 60 -7.96 10.72 -6.69
CA SER A 60 -8.13 11.56 -5.50
C SER A 60 -9.27 12.55 -5.72
N TYR A 61 -10.09 12.76 -4.69
CA TYR A 61 -11.16 13.76 -4.71
C TYR A 61 -10.86 14.83 -3.66
N THR A 62 -10.88 16.07 -4.10
CA THR A 62 -10.77 17.24 -3.25
C THR A 62 -12.01 17.38 -2.37
N GLY A 63 -11.86 18.09 -1.25
CA GLY A 63 -13.03 18.44 -0.42
C GLY A 63 -14.06 19.28 -1.16
N GLU A 64 -13.67 20.03 -2.20
CA GLU A 64 -14.59 20.80 -3.02
C GLU A 64 -15.41 19.91 -3.95
N GLU A 65 -14.78 18.95 -4.63
CA GLU A 65 -15.51 17.96 -5.44
C GLU A 65 -16.52 17.20 -4.60
N ILE A 66 -16.13 16.77 -3.39
CA ILE A 66 -17.04 16.12 -2.44
C ILE A 66 -18.22 17.04 -2.10
N ARG A 67 -17.99 18.32 -1.77
CA ARG A 67 -19.07 19.27 -1.47
C ARG A 67 -19.96 19.55 -2.67
N ASN A 68 -19.39 19.62 -3.87
CA ASN A 68 -20.12 19.90 -5.11
C ASN A 68 -21.06 18.75 -5.52
N THR A 69 -20.88 17.54 -4.96
CA THR A 69 -21.87 16.46 -5.13
C THR A 69 -23.20 16.75 -4.45
N GLY A 70 -23.24 17.62 -3.43
CA GLY A 70 -24.43 17.83 -2.59
C GLY A 70 -24.79 16.65 -1.68
N ALA A 71 -23.98 15.59 -1.67
CA ALA A 71 -24.21 14.40 -0.86
C ALA A 71 -24.09 14.69 0.64
N SER A 72 -24.88 13.98 1.44
CA SER A 72 -24.90 14.12 2.90
C SER A 72 -23.85 13.26 3.61
N THR A 73 -23.31 12.29 2.88
CA THR A 73 -22.35 11.30 3.38
C THR A 73 -21.22 11.10 2.38
N VAL A 74 -20.07 10.63 2.87
CA VAL A 74 -18.89 10.41 2.01
C VAL A 74 -19.12 9.23 1.06
N ASP A 75 -19.81 8.17 1.49
CA ASP A 75 -20.09 7.03 0.61
C ASP A 75 -21.01 7.40 -0.56
N GLU A 76 -22.03 8.23 -0.31
CA GLU A 76 -22.88 8.78 -1.36
C GLU A 76 -22.08 9.67 -2.33
N ALA A 77 -21.24 10.57 -1.80
CA ALA A 77 -20.37 11.43 -2.62
C ALA A 77 -19.44 10.60 -3.52
N LEU A 78 -18.80 9.57 -2.96
CA LEU A 78 -17.86 8.73 -3.69
C LEU A 78 -18.52 7.92 -4.81
N ARG A 79 -19.75 7.41 -4.60
CA ARG A 79 -20.51 6.73 -5.68
C ARG A 79 -20.87 7.67 -6.83
N LEU A 80 -21.13 8.95 -6.55
CA LEU A 80 -21.43 9.96 -7.56
C LEU A 80 -20.19 10.37 -8.36
N LEU A 81 -19.05 10.52 -7.68
CA LEU A 81 -17.77 10.87 -8.31
C LEU A 81 -17.12 9.70 -9.06
N ASP A 82 -17.43 8.48 -8.64
CA ASP A 82 -16.87 7.25 -9.19
C ASP A 82 -17.88 6.09 -9.14
N PRO A 83 -18.60 5.85 -10.25
CA PRO A 83 -19.57 4.76 -10.35
C PRO A 83 -18.96 3.36 -10.19
N SER A 84 -17.63 3.21 -10.24
CA SER A 84 -16.98 1.91 -9.98
C SER A 84 -16.90 1.58 -8.49
N ILE A 85 -17.08 2.56 -7.60
CA ILE A 85 -17.03 2.37 -6.15
C ILE A 85 -18.33 1.70 -5.67
N THR A 86 -18.19 0.49 -5.11
CA THR A 86 -19.28 -0.21 -4.41
C THR A 86 -19.04 -0.14 -2.91
N VAL A 87 -20.03 0.36 -2.15
CA VAL A 87 -19.96 0.43 -0.69
C VAL A 87 -20.90 -0.59 -0.06
N HIS A 88 -20.32 -1.48 0.74
CA HIS A 88 -21.01 -2.50 1.54
C HIS A 88 -21.11 -2.01 3.00
N ARG A 89 -22.25 -2.26 3.66
CA ARG A 89 -22.53 -1.88 5.06
C ARG A 89 -22.56 -3.13 5.93
#